data_AF-A0A5C7AZI6-F1
#
_entry.id   AF-A0A5C7AZI6-F1
#
_cell.length_a   1.000
_cell.length_b   1.000
_cell.length_c   1.000
_cell.angle_alpha   90.00
_cell.angle_beta   90.00
_cell.angle_gamma   90.00
#
_symmetry.space_group_name_H-M   'P 1'
#
loop_
_entity.id
_entity.type
_entity.pdbx_description
1 polymer ?
#
loop_
_entity_poly.entity_id
_entity_poly.type
_entity_poly.pdbx_seq_one_letter_code
_entity_poly.pdbx_strand_id
1 'polypeptide(L)'
;MKKVLLFGALFAFLGLAAYAQDEEKVTDEDLAKYASMEVQFYDFLNSRTEKMKSMIMENEIFQGGARYNEIKAAWGDEAKMTEAKVTDEEKAAYEEIQAFQDSQQGVLKEFKTNLIMDEEVLGAGTYNKVLAATKEDPAVKEKLDSMIAEMKAKQEAEKEDTPEPKDGN
;
A
#
# COMPACT_ATOMS: atom_id res chain seq x y z
N MET A 1 -31.44 -2.77 71.94
CA MET A 1 -30.57 -3.98 71.89
C MET A 1 -30.58 -4.47 70.45
N LYS A 2 -29.50 -4.24 69.70
CA LYS A 2 -28.41 -5.20 69.48
C LYS A 2 -28.87 -6.48 68.76
N LYS A 3 -28.53 -6.50 67.46
CA LYS A 3 -27.91 -7.59 66.69
C LYS A 3 -28.81 -8.48 65.82
N VAL A 4 -28.25 -8.74 64.63
CA VAL A 4 -28.52 -9.83 63.66
C VAL A 4 -29.80 -9.57 62.84
N LEU A 5 -29.72 -9.25 61.55
CA LEU A 5 -29.34 -10.18 60.48
C LEU A 5 -28.66 -9.43 59.33
N LEU A 6 -27.35 -9.65 59.23
CA LEU A 6 -26.45 -9.18 58.19
C LEU A 6 -25.99 -10.42 57.42
N PHE A 7 -26.91 -11.12 56.74
CA PHE A 7 -26.61 -12.30 55.92
C PHE A 7 -27.75 -12.49 54.91
N GLY A 8 -27.51 -12.20 53.63
CA GLY A 8 -28.41 -12.60 52.55
C GLY A 8 -28.83 -11.51 51.56
N ALA A 9 -27.88 -10.77 50.98
CA ALA A 9 -28.09 -10.10 49.69
C ALA A 9 -26.78 -9.85 48.92
N LEU A 10 -25.71 -10.60 49.24
CA LEU A 10 -24.44 -10.58 48.52
C LEU A 10 -24.46 -11.67 47.45
N PHE A 11 -25.33 -11.60 46.45
CA PHE A 11 -25.27 -12.47 45.26
C PHE A 11 -26.03 -11.92 44.03
N ALA A 12 -26.14 -10.59 43.89
CA ALA A 12 -26.78 -9.94 42.73
C ALA A 12 -25.76 -9.31 41.75
N PHE A 13 -24.53 -9.83 41.70
CA PHE A 13 -23.45 -9.29 40.83
C PHE A 13 -22.81 -10.30 39.87
N LEU A 14 -23.45 -11.45 39.62
CA LEU A 14 -22.98 -12.44 38.64
C LEU A 14 -23.91 -12.57 37.44
N GLY A 15 -24.30 -11.41 36.89
CA GLY A 15 -25.12 -11.31 35.69
C GLY A 15 -24.51 -10.41 34.62
N LEU A 16 -23.20 -10.12 34.68
CA LEU A 16 -22.47 -9.72 33.48
C LEU A 16 -22.24 -11.00 32.69
N ALA A 17 -23.26 -11.43 31.97
CA ALA A 17 -23.06 -12.23 30.78
C ALA A 17 -22.12 -11.40 29.90
N ALA A 18 -20.83 -11.71 29.97
CA ALA A 18 -19.87 -11.35 28.97
C ALA A 18 -20.41 -11.95 27.68
N TYR A 19 -21.19 -11.18 26.94
CA TYR A 19 -21.28 -11.32 25.51
C TYR A 19 -19.87 -11.04 25.00
N ALA A 20 -19.01 -12.07 25.08
CA ALA A 20 -18.09 -12.30 23.99
C ALA A 20 -19.01 -12.42 22.77
N GLN A 21 -19.25 -11.32 22.07
CA GLN A 21 -19.56 -11.42 20.66
C GLN A 21 -18.47 -12.34 20.12
N ASP A 22 -18.84 -13.48 19.57
CA ASP A 22 -18.00 -14.19 18.61
C ASP A 22 -17.76 -13.19 17.47
N GLU A 23 -16.83 -12.25 17.67
CA GLU A 23 -16.05 -11.74 16.57
C GLU A 23 -15.44 -12.98 15.97
N GLU A 24 -15.99 -13.38 14.83
CA GLU A 24 -15.49 -14.46 14.03
C GLU A 24 -13.98 -14.25 13.91
N LYS A 25 -13.19 -15.14 14.54
CA LYS A 25 -11.74 -14.94 14.63
C LYS A 25 -11.16 -14.81 13.23
N VAL A 26 -10.10 -14.00 13.10
CA VAL A 26 -9.35 -13.92 11.84
C VAL A 26 -8.88 -15.31 11.45
N THR A 27 -9.16 -15.70 10.20
CA THR A 27 -8.77 -17.00 9.65
C THR A 27 -7.55 -16.87 8.75
N ASP A 28 -6.92 -18.00 8.43
CA ASP A 28 -5.82 -18.04 7.47
C ASP A 28 -6.26 -17.66 6.06
N GLU A 29 -7.54 -17.91 5.71
CA GLU A 29 -8.12 -17.45 4.45
C GLU A 29 -8.24 -15.92 4.41
N ASP A 30 -8.71 -15.30 5.51
CA ASP A 30 -8.80 -13.85 5.63
C ASP A 30 -7.42 -13.20 5.46
N LEU A 31 -6.39 -13.77 6.10
CA LEU A 31 -5.00 -13.31 5.99
C LEU A 31 -4.46 -13.49 4.57
N ALA A 32 -4.76 -14.61 3.91
CA ALA A 32 -4.32 -14.87 2.54
C ALA A 32 -4.95 -13.89 1.54
N LYS A 33 -6.26 -13.60 1.67
CA LYS A 33 -6.93 -12.58 0.83
C LYS A 33 -6.34 -11.20 1.05
N TYR A 34 -6.12 -10.81 2.30
CA TYR A 34 -5.47 -9.54 2.63
C TYR A 34 -4.06 -9.46 2.03
N ALA A 35 -3.26 -10.52 2.17
CA ALA A 35 -1.91 -10.57 1.61
C ALA A 35 -1.93 -10.45 0.08
N SER A 36 -2.84 -11.16 -0.61
CA SER A 36 -3.01 -11.08 -2.06
C SER A 36 -3.40 -9.66 -2.50
N MET A 37 -4.32 -9.00 -1.79
CA MET A 37 -4.69 -7.61 -2.06
C MET A 37 -3.48 -6.66 -1.93
N GLU A 38 -2.66 -6.80 -0.89
CA GLU A 38 -1.45 -5.97 -0.72
C GLU A 38 -0.39 -6.23 -1.80
N VAL A 39 -0.28 -7.47 -2.30
CA VAL A 39 0.60 -7.80 -3.42
C VAL A 39 0.10 -7.15 -4.72
N GLN A 40 -1.20 -7.23 -5.00
CA GLN A 40 -1.79 -6.54 -6.16
C GLN A 40 -1.61 -5.02 -6.08
N PHE A 41 -1.77 -4.43 -4.89
CA PHE A 41 -1.50 -3.01 -4.67
C PHE A 41 -0.02 -2.67 -4.94
N TYR A 42 0.90 -3.54 -4.49
CA TYR A 42 2.33 -3.38 -4.71
C TYR A 42 2.72 -3.47 -6.19
N ASP A 43 2.14 -4.40 -6.95
CA ASP A 43 2.35 -4.47 -8.41
C ASP A 43 1.91 -3.19 -9.11
N PHE A 44 0.73 -2.68 -8.73
CA PHE A 44 0.25 -1.43 -9.29
C PHE A 44 1.20 -0.29 -8.96
N LEU A 45 1.65 -0.15 -7.71
CA LEU A 45 2.66 0.82 -7.30
C LEU A 45 3.95 0.73 -8.15
N ASN A 46 4.45 -0.49 -8.38
CA ASN A 46 5.62 -0.71 -9.21
C ASN A 46 5.38 -0.32 -10.67
N SER A 47 4.21 -0.64 -11.23
CA SER A 47 3.85 -0.22 -12.60
C SER A 47 3.82 1.30 -12.76
N ARG A 48 3.38 2.03 -11.72
CA ARG A 48 3.40 3.51 -11.72
C ARG A 48 4.82 4.06 -11.63
N THR A 49 5.68 3.39 -10.87
CA THR A 49 7.09 3.74 -10.73
C THR A 49 7.84 3.52 -12.05
N GLU A 50 7.63 2.38 -12.71
CA GLU A 50 8.21 2.12 -14.04
C GLU A 50 7.65 3.07 -15.10
N LYS A 51 6.36 3.42 -15.04
CA LYS A 51 5.80 4.46 -15.92
C LYS A 51 6.51 5.81 -15.74
N MET A 52 6.75 6.24 -14.50
CA MET A 52 7.48 7.49 -14.25
C MET A 52 8.92 7.44 -14.78
N LYS A 53 9.59 6.29 -14.61
CA LYS A 53 10.93 6.07 -15.15
C LYS A 53 10.94 6.09 -16.67
N SER A 54 9.97 5.47 -17.33
CA SER A 54 9.77 5.54 -18.79
C SER A 54 9.54 6.98 -19.25
N MET A 55 8.66 7.74 -18.57
CA MET A 55 8.43 9.17 -18.83
C MET A 55 9.71 10.03 -18.71
N ILE A 56 10.73 9.58 -17.98
CA ILE A 56 12.02 10.27 -17.88
C ILE A 56 12.99 9.76 -18.95
N MET A 57 13.14 8.45 -19.06
CA MET A 57 14.19 7.81 -19.86
C MET A 57 13.91 7.87 -21.35
N GLU A 58 12.64 7.81 -21.75
CA GLU A 58 12.20 7.79 -23.15
C GLU A 58 11.81 9.18 -23.66
N ASN A 59 11.88 10.20 -22.80
CA ASN A 59 11.54 11.57 -23.16
C ASN A 59 12.60 12.17 -24.08
N GLU A 60 12.19 12.56 -25.29
CA GLU A 60 13.06 13.11 -26.32
C GLU A 60 13.70 14.46 -25.92
N ILE A 61 13.11 15.18 -24.97
CA ILE A 61 13.60 16.47 -24.45
C ILE A 61 14.72 16.23 -23.44
N PHE A 62 14.55 15.30 -22.49
CA PHE A 62 15.61 14.99 -21.51
C PHE A 62 16.72 14.12 -22.09
N GLN A 63 16.42 13.28 -23.08
CA GLN A 63 17.38 12.34 -23.68
C GLN A 63 18.04 11.43 -22.61
N GLY A 64 17.27 11.09 -21.56
CA GLY A 64 17.68 10.20 -20.48
C GLY A 64 17.69 10.85 -19.09
N GLY A 65 17.91 10.00 -18.07
CA GLY A 65 17.80 10.40 -16.67
C GLY A 65 18.86 11.40 -16.18
N ALA A 66 19.99 11.55 -16.88
CA ALA A 66 21.04 12.48 -16.49
C ALA A 66 20.55 13.94 -16.56
N ARG A 67 19.95 14.34 -17.69
CA ARG A 67 19.47 15.71 -17.88
C ARG A 67 18.29 16.03 -16.96
N TYR A 68 17.37 15.07 -16.80
CA TYR A 68 16.29 15.18 -15.82
C TYR A 68 16.82 15.46 -14.40
N ASN A 69 17.88 14.76 -13.97
CA ASN A 69 18.48 14.95 -12.65
C ASN A 69 19.18 16.31 -12.50
N GLU A 70 19.81 16.83 -13.56
CA GLU A 70 20.38 18.19 -13.57
C GLU A 70 19.28 19.24 -13.39
N ILE A 71 18.19 19.13 -14.15
CA ILE A 71 17.04 20.03 -14.05
C ILE A 71 16.43 19.94 -12.66
N LYS A 72 16.20 18.72 -12.15
CA LYS A 72 15.69 18.48 -10.79
C LYS A 72 16.57 19.12 -9.71
N ALA A 73 17.89 19.08 -9.86
CA ALA A 73 18.82 19.66 -8.88
C ALA A 73 18.84 21.19 -8.91
N ALA A 74 18.51 21.80 -10.05
CA ALA A 74 18.40 23.25 -10.23
C ALA A 74 17.00 23.80 -9.96
N TRP A 75 15.96 22.96 -10.01
CA TRP A 75 14.56 23.38 -10.01
C TRP A 75 14.20 24.28 -8.81
N GLY A 76 13.51 25.39 -9.10
CA GLY A 76 13.11 26.38 -8.10
C GLY A 76 14.21 27.36 -7.68
N ASP A 77 15.43 27.24 -8.22
CA ASP A 77 16.53 28.18 -8.04
C ASP A 77 16.89 28.80 -9.39
N GLU A 78 16.45 30.04 -9.62
CA GLU A 78 16.63 30.75 -10.90
C GLU A 78 18.10 30.88 -11.30
N ALA A 79 19.01 31.06 -10.34
CA ALA A 79 20.44 31.18 -10.62
C ALA A 79 20.99 29.85 -11.14
N LYS A 80 20.65 28.73 -10.48
CA LYS A 80 21.05 27.39 -10.92
C LYS A 80 20.39 26.97 -12.22
N MET A 81 19.12 27.31 -12.42
CA MET A 81 18.43 27.02 -13.69
C MET A 81 19.06 27.78 -14.85
N THR A 82 19.49 29.01 -14.62
CA THR A 82 20.23 29.81 -15.61
C THR A 82 21.61 29.22 -15.89
N GLU A 83 22.35 28.84 -14.84
CA GLU A 83 23.67 28.22 -14.96
C GLU A 83 23.60 26.87 -15.72
N ALA A 84 22.60 26.05 -15.40
CA ALA A 84 22.32 24.77 -16.06
C ALA A 84 21.65 24.92 -17.44
N LYS A 85 21.40 26.15 -17.89
CA LYS A 85 20.78 26.50 -19.18
C LYS A 85 19.46 25.75 -19.42
N VAL A 86 18.63 25.65 -18.39
CA VAL A 86 17.34 24.95 -18.50
C VAL A 86 16.43 25.71 -19.48
N THR A 87 16.01 25.04 -20.55
CA THR A 87 15.15 25.62 -21.58
C THR A 87 13.69 25.64 -21.15
N ASP A 88 12.84 26.41 -21.84
CA ASP A 88 11.41 26.43 -21.55
C ASP A 88 10.71 25.10 -21.90
N GLU A 89 11.20 24.40 -22.92
CA GLU A 89 10.75 23.05 -23.29
C GLU A 89 11.10 22.03 -22.19
N GLU A 90 12.30 22.12 -21.62
CA GLU A 90 12.74 21.30 -20.50
C GLU A 90 11.94 21.58 -19.23
N LYS A 91 11.57 22.84 -18.98
CA LYS A 91 10.69 23.21 -17.86
C LYS A 91 9.32 22.58 -18.02
N ALA A 92 8.70 22.72 -19.21
CA ALA A 92 7.40 22.15 -19.48
C ALA A 92 7.40 20.62 -19.33
N ALA A 93 8.40 19.94 -19.89
CA ALA A 93 8.54 18.49 -19.73
C ALA A 93 8.74 18.08 -18.26
N TYR A 94 9.45 18.90 -17.48
CA TYR A 94 9.70 18.60 -16.06
C TYR A 94 8.43 18.79 -15.24
N GLU A 95 7.67 19.85 -15.50
CA GLU A 95 6.36 20.11 -14.90
C GLU A 95 5.36 18.98 -15.19
N GLU A 96 5.38 18.38 -16.39
CA GLU A 96 4.55 17.21 -16.71
C GLU A 96 4.88 16.00 -15.82
N ILE A 97 6.17 15.74 -15.55
CA ILE A 97 6.58 14.67 -14.63
C ILE A 97 6.14 15.01 -13.20
N GLN A 98 6.27 16.26 -12.77
CA GLN A 98 5.79 16.69 -11.45
C GLN A 98 4.28 16.51 -11.32
N ALA A 99 3.51 16.93 -12.31
CA ALA A 99 2.06 16.76 -12.35
C ALA A 99 1.67 15.27 -12.30
N PHE A 100 2.40 14.42 -13.03
CA PHE A 100 2.24 12.98 -12.93
C PHE A 100 2.50 12.48 -11.50
N GLN A 101 3.63 12.86 -10.90
CA GLN A 101 4.00 12.45 -9.55
C GLN A 101 2.96 12.89 -8.52
N ASP A 102 2.49 14.14 -8.59
CA ASP A 102 1.51 14.72 -7.67
C ASP A 102 0.14 14.04 -7.81
N SER A 103 -0.23 13.61 -9.02
CA SER A 103 -1.47 12.85 -9.23
C SER A 103 -1.43 11.44 -8.63
N GLN A 104 -0.25 10.87 -8.35
CA GLN A 104 -0.14 9.46 -7.95
C GLN A 104 -0.78 9.19 -6.58
N GLN A 105 -0.73 10.13 -5.63
CA GLN A 105 -1.30 9.90 -4.30
C GLN A 105 -2.80 9.56 -4.37
N GLY A 106 -3.56 10.32 -5.18
CA GLY A 106 -4.99 10.08 -5.37
C GLY A 106 -5.26 8.75 -6.06
N VAL A 107 -4.53 8.49 -7.16
CA VAL A 107 -4.66 7.25 -7.95
C VAL A 107 -4.35 6.00 -7.12
N LEU A 108 -3.28 6.02 -6.34
CA LEU A 108 -2.90 4.89 -5.47
C LEU A 108 -3.93 4.66 -4.37
N LYS A 109 -4.43 5.75 -3.76
CA LYS A 109 -5.46 5.66 -2.72
C LYS A 109 -6.77 5.08 -3.28
N GLU A 110 -7.22 5.58 -4.43
CA GLU A 110 -8.42 5.10 -5.10
C GLU A 110 -8.29 3.62 -5.45
N PHE A 111 -7.17 3.23 -6.07
CA PHE A 111 -6.92 1.83 -6.42
C PHE A 111 -6.94 0.91 -5.20
N LYS A 112 -6.23 1.27 -4.12
CA LYS A 112 -6.25 0.48 -2.87
C LYS A 112 -7.65 0.41 -2.26
N THR A 113 -8.40 1.51 -2.29
CA THR A 113 -9.79 1.53 -1.79
C THR A 113 -10.67 0.59 -2.60
N ASN A 114 -10.55 0.60 -3.92
CA ASN A 114 -11.32 -0.29 -4.79
C ASN A 114 -11.02 -1.76 -4.50
N LEU A 115 -9.74 -2.13 -4.34
CA LEU A 115 -9.37 -3.51 -3.94
C LEU A 115 -9.94 -3.92 -2.57
N ILE A 116 -9.98 -2.99 -1.61
CA ILE A 116 -10.54 -3.26 -0.28
C ILE A 116 -12.06 -3.43 -0.33
N MET A 117 -12.75 -2.62 -1.15
CA MET A 117 -14.20 -2.61 -1.24
C MET A 117 -14.77 -3.72 -2.14
N ASP A 118 -13.93 -4.32 -2.99
CA ASP A 118 -14.31 -5.43 -3.84
C ASP A 118 -14.40 -6.73 -3.02
N GLU A 119 -15.61 -7.30 -2.92
CA GLU A 119 -15.90 -8.54 -2.18
C GLU A 119 -15.27 -9.79 -2.82
N GLU A 120 -14.92 -9.75 -4.11
CA GLU A 120 -14.21 -10.84 -4.79
C GLU A 120 -12.70 -10.81 -4.49
N VAL A 121 -12.16 -9.63 -4.14
CA VAL A 121 -10.75 -9.44 -3.79
C VAL A 121 -10.53 -9.57 -2.28
N LEU A 122 -11.23 -8.75 -1.49
CA LEU A 122 -11.05 -8.71 -0.04
C LEU A 122 -12.37 -8.51 0.72
N GLY A 123 -13.12 -7.48 0.35
CA GLY A 123 -14.29 -7.01 1.10
C GLY A 123 -13.93 -6.18 2.33
N ALA A 124 -14.72 -5.14 2.59
CA ALA A 124 -14.46 -4.20 3.68
C ALA A 124 -14.54 -4.86 5.06
N GLY A 125 -15.37 -5.90 5.21
CA GLY A 125 -15.47 -6.69 6.44
C GLY A 125 -14.16 -7.41 6.77
N THR A 126 -13.61 -8.14 5.81
CA THR A 126 -12.34 -8.87 5.94
C THR A 126 -11.18 -7.91 6.22
N TYR A 127 -11.14 -6.76 5.53
CA TYR A 127 -10.13 -5.74 5.77
C TYR A 127 -10.12 -5.27 7.24
N ASN A 128 -11.29 -4.89 7.77
CA ASN A 128 -11.41 -4.39 9.14
C ASN A 128 -11.10 -5.49 10.17
N LYS A 129 -11.54 -6.72 9.90
CA LYS A 129 -11.30 -7.91 10.74
C LYS A 129 -9.80 -8.21 10.85
N VAL A 130 -9.07 -8.27 9.73
CA VAL A 130 -7.61 -8.47 9.72
C VAL A 130 -6.88 -7.30 10.37
N LEU A 131 -7.31 -6.06 10.10
CA LEU A 131 -6.70 -4.87 10.70
C LEU A 131 -6.87 -4.82 12.22
N ALA A 132 -8.01 -5.26 12.75
CA ALA A 132 -8.21 -5.39 14.19
C ALA A 132 -7.28 -6.45 14.78
N ALA A 133 -7.26 -7.65 14.21
CA ALA A 133 -6.45 -8.76 14.71
C ALA A 133 -4.94 -8.45 14.72
N THR A 134 -4.42 -7.76 13.70
CA THR A 134 -3.00 -7.36 13.63
C THR A 134 -2.61 -6.27 14.65
N LYS A 135 -3.57 -5.50 15.17
CA LYS A 135 -3.34 -4.54 16.26
C LYS A 135 -3.35 -5.22 17.62
N GLU A 136 -4.18 -6.25 17.77
CA GLU A 136 -4.36 -6.97 19.03
C GLU A 136 -3.28 -8.03 19.27
N ASP A 137 -2.83 -8.71 18.21
CA ASP A 137 -1.84 -9.77 18.28
C ASP A 137 -0.67 -9.52 17.31
N PRO A 138 0.52 -9.16 17.83
CA PRO A 138 1.73 -9.02 17.02
C PRO A 138 2.09 -10.28 16.22
N ALA A 139 1.78 -11.49 16.71
CA ALA A 139 2.07 -12.74 15.99
C ALA A 139 1.22 -12.87 14.72
N VAL A 140 -0.02 -12.38 14.73
CA VAL A 140 -0.88 -12.30 13.53
C VAL A 140 -0.27 -11.32 12.52
N LYS A 141 0.25 -10.19 12.99
CA LYS A 141 0.95 -9.23 12.12
C LYS A 141 2.19 -9.83 11.48
N GLU A 142 3.04 -10.49 12.25
CA GLU A 142 4.25 -11.15 11.74
C GLU A 142 3.93 -12.22 10.70
N LYS A 143 2.87 -13.01 10.94
CA LYS A 143 2.37 -14.00 9.98
C LYS A 143 1.92 -13.35 8.66
N LEU A 144 1.13 -12.27 8.75
CA LEU A 144 0.66 -11.54 7.57
C LEU A 144 1.82 -10.92 6.78
N ASP A 145 2.75 -10.25 7.47
CA ASP A 145 3.93 -9.65 6.84
C ASP A 145 4.76 -10.72 6.10
N SER A 146 4.93 -11.90 6.72
CA SER A 146 5.64 -13.04 6.10
C SER A 146 4.92 -13.55 4.86
N MET A 147 3.59 -13.71 4.91
CA MET A 147 2.78 -14.11 3.75
C MET A 147 2.92 -13.12 2.59
N ILE A 148 2.85 -11.81 2.86
CA ILE A 148 3.03 -10.77 1.86
C ILE A 148 4.42 -10.87 1.23
N ALA A 149 5.47 -11.02 2.05
CA ALA A 149 6.84 -11.13 1.55
C ALA A 149 7.04 -12.37 0.67
N GLU A 150 6.53 -13.53 1.09
CA GLU A 150 6.62 -14.77 0.30
C GLU A 150 5.87 -14.67 -1.03
N MET A 151 4.66 -14.08 -1.04
CA MET A 151 3.89 -13.90 -2.26
C MET A 151 4.58 -12.96 -3.24
N LYS A 152 5.16 -11.85 -2.75
CA LYS A 152 5.97 -10.94 -3.59
C LYS A 152 7.17 -11.66 -4.20
N ALA A 153 7.92 -12.39 -3.39
CA ALA A 153 9.10 -13.10 -3.86
C ALA A 153 8.76 -14.15 -4.94
N LYS A 154 7.67 -14.90 -4.76
CA LYS A 154 7.17 -15.86 -5.77
C LYS A 154 6.82 -15.17 -7.08
N GLN A 155 6.07 -14.08 -6.99
CA GLN A 155 5.64 -13.34 -8.17
C GLN A 155 6.81 -12.68 -8.92
N GLU A 156 7.82 -12.17 -8.20
CA GLU A 156 9.04 -11.64 -8.80
C GLU A 156 9.83 -12.74 -9.52
N ALA A 157 9.98 -13.92 -8.91
CA ALA A 157 10.63 -15.06 -9.54
C ALA A 157 9.89 -15.54 -10.82
N GLU A 158 8.56 -15.55 -10.81
CA GLU A 158 7.74 -15.90 -11.99
C GLU A 158 7.89 -14.89 -13.14
N LYS A 159 8.12 -13.61 -12.84
CA LYS A 159 8.37 -12.57 -13.84
C LYS A 159 9.75 -12.72 -14.50
N GLU A 160 10.76 -13.21 -13.77
CA GLU A 160 12.11 -13.44 -14.30
C GLU A 160 12.22 -14.68 -15.21
N ASP A 161 11.41 -15.72 -14.96
CA ASP A 161 11.41 -16.97 -15.75
C ASP A 161 10.58 -16.89 -17.05
N THR A 162 9.92 -15.76 -17.32
CA THR A 162 9.21 -15.53 -18.59
C THR A 162 10.17 -14.88 -19.59
N PRO A 163 10.67 -15.59 -20.63
CA PRO A 163 11.60 -15.02 -21.59
C PRO A 163 10.94 -13.85 -22.32
N GLU A 164 11.60 -12.68 -22.34
CA GLU A 164 11.21 -11.57 -23.20
C GLU A 164 11.02 -12.07 -24.64
N PRO A 165 9.94 -11.70 -25.33
CA PRO A 165 9.83 -11.97 -26.75
C PRO A 165 11.04 -11.29 -27.41
N LYS A 166 11.93 -12.10 -27.99
CA LYS A 166 13.00 -11.58 -28.84
C LYS A 166 12.31 -10.93 -30.03
N ASP A 167 12.24 -9.60 -30.01
CA ASP A 167 11.82 -8.83 -31.18
C ASP A 167 12.68 -9.29 -32.37
N GLY A 168 11.98 -9.80 -33.38
CA GLY A 168 12.55 -10.38 -34.57
C GLY A 168 13.37 -9.37 -35.35
N ASN A 169 14.50 -9.86 -35.87
CA ASN A 169 15.43 -9.16 -36.75
C ASN A 169 14.80 -8.75 -38.10
#